data_AF-A0A933RFB6-F1
#
_entry.id   AF-A0A933RFB6-F1
#
_cell.length_a   1.000
_cell.length_b   1.000
_cell.length_c   1.000
_cell.angle_alpha   90.00
_cell.angle_beta   90.00
_cell.angle_gamma   90.00
#
_symmetry.space_group_name_H-M   'P 1'
#
loop_
_entity.id
_entity.type
_entity.pdbx_description
1 polymer ?
#
loop_
_entity_poly.entity_id
_entity_poly.type
_entity_poly.pdbx_seq_one_letter_code
_entity_poly.pdbx_strand_id
1 'polypeptide(L)'
;MHVGTARTNDPAAPEIVPSAHCVKRFRERMPVRAPGTEEVARALLAALEAAHVVAWPPAWAVSDRPAELWAVSDDLAFPLARTGRPGRWLAVTCLRRG
;
A
#
# COMPACT_ATOMS: atom_id res chain seq x y z
N MET A 1 7.89 -5.51 -11.54
CA MET A 1 8.64 -5.79 -10.29
C MET A 1 7.64 -6.11 -9.20
N HIS A 2 7.65 -7.34 -8.69
CA HIS A 2 6.90 -7.75 -7.51
C HIS A 2 7.87 -7.72 -6.33
N VAL A 3 7.53 -7.01 -5.26
CA VAL A 3 8.45 -6.79 -4.13
C VAL A 3 8.11 -7.64 -2.91
N GLY A 4 7.05 -8.45 -2.97
CA GLY A 4 6.61 -9.33 -1.89
C GLY A 4 5.11 -9.23 -1.61
N THR A 5 4.69 -9.90 -0.53
CA THR A 5 3.32 -9.86 0.00
C THR A 5 3.39 -9.44 1.46
N ALA A 6 2.76 -8.33 1.81
CA ALA A 6 2.56 -7.90 3.18
C ALA A 6 1.46 -8.75 3.82
N ARG A 7 1.70 -9.22 5.05
CA ARG A 7 0.70 -9.94 5.85
C ARG A 7 0.14 -8.99 6.90
N THR A 8 -1.15 -8.69 6.82
CA THR A 8 -1.80 -7.81 7.80
C THR A 8 -2.47 -8.64 8.88
N ASN A 9 -2.80 -7.99 10.00
CA ASN A 9 -3.65 -8.58 11.04
C ASN A 9 -5.16 -8.35 10.77
N ASP A 10 -5.52 -7.83 9.59
CA ASP A 10 -6.89 -7.46 9.27
C ASP A 10 -7.61 -8.59 8.49
N PRO A 11 -8.76 -9.08 8.98
CA PRO A 11 -9.47 -10.18 8.33
C PRO A 11 -10.05 -9.83 6.95
N ALA A 12 -10.28 -8.54 6.66
CA ALA A 12 -10.79 -8.11 5.36
C ALA A 12 -9.70 -8.11 4.28
N ALA A 13 -8.43 -7.91 4.66
CA ALA A 13 -7.29 -7.91 3.75
C ALA A 13 -6.03 -8.56 4.36
N PRO A 14 -6.06 -9.88 4.66
CA PRO A 14 -4.95 -10.57 5.32
C PRO A 14 -3.66 -10.57 4.50
N GLU A 15 -3.76 -10.47 3.17
CA GLU A 15 -2.60 -10.33 2.29
C GLU A 15 -2.74 -9.09 1.41
N ILE A 16 -1.71 -8.23 1.40
CA ILE A 16 -1.63 -7.07 0.51
C ILE A 16 -0.37 -7.19 -0.35
N VAL A 17 -0.55 -7.12 -1.66
CA VAL A 17 0.54 -7.11 -2.63
C VAL A 17 0.68 -5.70 -3.21
N PRO A 18 1.85 -5.05 -3.10
CA PRO A 18 2.09 -3.80 -3.81
C PRO A 18 2.27 -4.02 -5.32
N SER A 19 1.60 -3.20 -6.12
CA SER A 19 1.83 -3.12 -7.56
C SER A 19 3.21 -2.48 -7.84
N ALA A 20 3.75 -2.72 -9.04
CA ALA A 20 4.98 -2.03 -9.46
C ALA A 20 4.83 -0.49 -9.46
N HIS A 21 3.62 0.00 -9.74
CA HIS A 21 3.31 1.44 -9.67
C HIS A 21 3.34 1.93 -8.22
N CYS A 22 2.79 1.18 -7.27
CA CYS A 22 2.86 1.48 -5.85
C CYS A 22 4.31 1.59 -5.35
N VAL A 23 5.17 0.64 -5.72
CA VAL A 23 6.60 0.65 -5.38
C VAL A 23 7.29 1.92 -5.90
N LYS A 24 7.07 2.24 -7.17
CA LYS A 24 7.64 3.46 -7.78
C LYS A 24 7.18 4.72 -7.02
N ARG A 25 5.88 4.83 -6.76
CA ARG A 25 5.29 5.99 -6.08
C ARG A 25 5.73 6.12 -4.62
N PHE A 26 5.93 5.00 -3.93
CA PHE A 26 6.48 4.99 -2.58
C PHE A 26 7.94 5.50 -2.60
N ARG A 27 8.77 5.01 -3.52
CA ARG A 27 10.16 5.47 -3.68
C ARG A 27 10.25 6.97 -3.98
N GLU A 28 9.40 7.47 -4.87
CA GLU A 28 9.38 8.90 -5.24
C GLU A 28 9.02 9.81 -4.06
N ARG A 29 8.23 9.31 -3.10
CA ARG A 29 7.67 10.12 -2.01
C ARG A 29 8.32 9.91 -0.67
N MET A 30 9.06 8.83 -0.46
CA MET A 30 9.73 8.52 0.79
C MET A 30 11.23 8.87 0.71
N PRO A 31 11.84 9.40 1.78
CA PRO A 31 13.25 9.77 1.80
C PRO A 31 14.18 8.53 1.97
N VAL A 32 13.95 7.47 1.18
CA VAL A 32 14.82 6.28 1.19
C VAL A 32 16.06 6.60 0.35
N ARG A 33 17.18 6.91 1.04
CA ARG A 33 18.46 7.30 0.40
C ARG A 33 19.38 6.11 0.08
N ALA A 34 19.01 4.90 0.49
CA ALA A 34 19.80 3.71 0.24
C ALA A 34 19.84 3.38 -1.27
N PRO A 35 21.00 2.94 -1.80
CA PRO A 35 21.07 2.43 -3.16
C PRO A 35 20.28 1.12 -3.28
N GLY A 36 19.58 0.95 -4.41
CA GLY A 36 18.85 -0.28 -4.73
C GLY A 36 17.35 -0.25 -4.38
N THR A 37 16.65 -1.33 -4.76
CA THR A 37 15.19 -1.48 -4.59
C THR A 37 14.79 -2.31 -3.38
N GLU A 38 15.73 -3.01 -2.75
CA GLU A 38 15.47 -3.89 -1.60
C GLU A 38 15.04 -3.11 -0.37
N GLU A 39 15.72 -2.01 -0.06
CA GLU A 39 15.36 -1.18 1.08
C GLU A 39 13.98 -0.51 0.90
N VAL A 40 13.68 -0.08 -0.32
CA VAL A 40 12.35 0.43 -0.70
C VAL A 40 11.29 -0.65 -0.55
N ALA A 41 11.58 -1.87 -1.00
CA ALA A 41 10.68 -3.01 -0.87
C ALA A 41 10.39 -3.33 0.59
N ARG A 42 11.43 -3.42 1.41
CA ARG A 42 11.33 -3.70 2.85
C ARG A 42 10.52 -2.63 3.58
N ALA A 43 10.82 -1.35 3.34
CA ALA A 43 10.10 -0.25 3.95
C ALA A 43 8.62 -0.20 3.51
N LEU A 44 8.34 -0.47 2.24
CA LEU A 44 6.97 -0.54 1.74
C LEU A 44 6.18 -1.69 2.35
N LEU A 45 6.78 -2.89 2.44
CA LEU A 45 6.13 -4.03 3.06
C LEU A 45 5.83 -3.75 4.53
N ALA A 46 6.79 -3.22 5.28
CA ALA A 46 6.59 -2.85 6.68
C ALA A 46 5.45 -1.82 6.86
N ALA A 47 5.36 -0.81 5.98
CA ALA A 47 4.26 0.16 6.02
C ALA A 47 2.89 -0.48 5.72
N LEU A 48 2.83 -1.45 4.80
CA LEU A 48 1.59 -2.18 4.50
C LEU A 48 1.19 -3.15 5.62
N GLU A 49 2.16 -3.79 6.28
CA GLU A 49 1.92 -4.70 7.41
C GLU A 49 1.42 -3.95 8.65
N ALA A 50 1.89 -2.72 8.86
CA ALA A 50 1.44 -1.84 9.94
C ALA A 50 0.13 -1.08 9.61
N ALA A 51 -0.38 -1.19 8.38
CA ALA A 51 -1.53 -0.40 7.95
C ALA A 51 -2.85 -0.90 8.55
N HIS A 52 -3.72 0.06 8.88
CA HIS A 52 -5.12 -0.21 9.19
C HIS A 52 -5.94 -0.29 7.90
N VAL A 53 -6.80 -1.28 7.79
CA VAL A 53 -7.68 -1.45 6.63
C VAL A 53 -9.02 -0.78 6.92
N VAL A 54 -9.44 0.12 6.04
CA VAL A 54 -10.67 0.91 6.19
C VAL A 54 -11.44 0.95 4.87
N ALA A 55 -12.77 1.06 4.97
CA ALA A 55 -13.63 1.19 3.79
C ALA A 55 -13.57 2.59 3.16
N TRP A 56 -13.19 3.61 3.95
CA TRP A 56 -13.15 5.00 3.51
C TRP A 56 -11.75 5.59 3.70
N PRO A 57 -11.20 6.28 2.69
CA PRO A 57 -9.89 6.91 2.83
C PRO A 57 -9.94 8.09 3.81
N PRO A 58 -8.79 8.48 4.37
CA PRO A 58 -8.62 9.80 4.96
C PRO A 58 -9.00 10.91 3.98
N ALA A 59 -9.54 12.03 4.46
CA ALA A 59 -10.01 13.14 3.62
C ALA A 59 -8.95 13.66 2.62
N TRP A 60 -7.68 13.67 3.01
CA TRP A 60 -6.56 14.10 2.16
C TRP A 60 -6.19 13.10 1.05
N ALA A 61 -6.62 11.85 1.18
CA ALA A 61 -6.35 10.75 0.25
C ALA A 61 -7.53 10.46 -0.70
N VAL A 62 -8.64 11.19 -0.56
CA VAL A 62 -9.82 11.07 -1.42
C VAL A 62 -9.39 11.33 -2.87
N SER A 63 -9.75 10.40 -3.75
CA SER A 63 -9.50 10.50 -5.19
C SER A 63 -10.77 10.18 -5.97
N ASP A 64 -10.79 10.58 -7.24
CA ASP A 64 -11.82 10.24 -8.21
C ASP A 64 -11.88 8.73 -8.54
N ARG A 65 -10.87 7.96 -8.13
CA ARG A 65 -10.82 6.52 -8.34
C ARG A 65 -11.48 5.78 -7.18
N PRO A 66 -12.53 5.00 -7.43
CA PRO A 66 -13.14 4.18 -6.40
C PRO A 66 -12.19 3.04 -5.99
N ALA A 67 -12.05 2.83 -4.68
CA ALA A 67 -11.43 1.65 -4.10
C ALA A 67 -12.31 1.16 -2.96
N GLU A 68 -12.55 -0.16 -2.92
CA GLU A 68 -13.43 -0.78 -1.93
C GLU A 68 -12.82 -0.77 -0.53
N LEU A 69 -11.49 -0.91 -0.45
CA LEU A 69 -10.73 -0.88 0.78
C LEU A 69 -9.49 -0.01 0.59
N TRP A 70 -8.99 0.49 1.72
CA TRP A 70 -7.80 1.30 1.80
C TRP A 70 -6.94 0.77 2.94
N ALA A 71 -5.64 0.58 2.69
CA ALA A 71 -4.66 0.41 3.75
C ALA A 71 -4.08 1.79 4.10
N VAL A 72 -4.10 2.17 5.37
CA VAL A 72 -3.65 3.48 5.85
C VAL A 72 -2.61 3.27 6.95
N SER A 73 -1.44 3.88 6.77
CA SER A 73 -0.33 3.83 7.73
C SER A 73 0.25 5.23 7.87
N ASP A 74 0.08 5.84 9.04
CA ASP A 74 0.49 7.22 9.33
C ASP A 74 0.04 8.22 8.24
N ASP A 75 1.00 8.79 7.51
CA ASP A 75 0.80 9.73 6.42
C ASP A 75 0.66 9.07 5.05
N LEU A 76 0.54 7.74 5.00
CA LEU A 76 0.42 6.96 3.78
C LEU A 76 -0.97 6.34 3.64
N ALA A 77 -1.49 6.35 2.42
CA ALA A 77 -2.73 5.68 2.06
C ALA A 77 -2.56 4.89 0.76
N PHE A 78 -3.07 3.67 0.75
CA PHE A 78 -2.95 2.71 -0.33
C PHE A 78 -4.34 2.23 -0.72
N PRO A 79 -4.93 2.73 -1.83
CA PRO A 79 -6.16 2.15 -2.35
C PRO A 79 -5.92 0.69 -2.76
N LEU A 80 -6.84 -0.18 -2.37
CA LEU A 80 -6.77 -1.62 -2.58
C LEU A 80 -7.76 -2.07 -3.66
N ALA A 81 -7.25 -2.82 -4.63
CA ALA A 81 -8.05 -3.51 -5.64
C ALA A 81 -8.13 -5.00 -5.35
N ARG A 82 -9.27 -5.61 -5.67
CA ARG A 82 -9.44 -7.06 -5.58
C ARG A 82 -8.44 -7.77 -6.49
N THR A 83 -7.95 -8.91 -6.04
CA THR A 83 -7.24 -9.86 -6.89
C THR A 83 -8.12 -11.07 -7.20
N GLY A 84 -7.68 -11.93 -8.11
CA GLY A 84 -8.36 -13.21 -8.37
C GLY A 84 -8.28 -14.21 -7.21
N ARG A 85 -7.50 -13.92 -6.15
CA ARG A 85 -7.36 -14.78 -4.96
C ARG A 85 -8.11 -14.15 -3.77
N PRO A 86 -9.09 -14.85 -3.17
CA PRO A 86 -9.78 -14.38 -1.98
C PRO A 86 -8.80 -14.04 -0.83
N GLY A 87 -9.09 -12.96 -0.11
CA GLY A 87 -8.26 -12.47 0.99
C GLY A 87 -6.97 -11.74 0.55
N ARG A 88 -6.62 -11.76 -0.74
CA ARG A 88 -5.47 -11.04 -1.28
C ARG A 88 -5.90 -9.79 -2.03
N TRP A 89 -5.31 -8.67 -1.65
CA TRP A 89 -5.56 -7.36 -2.23
C TRP A 89 -4.32 -6.79 -2.90
N LEU A 90 -4.53 -5.94 -3.90
CA LEU A 90 -3.48 -5.24 -4.63
C LEU A 90 -3.46 -3.77 -4.21
N ALA A 91 -2.38 -3.32 -3.57
CA ALA A 91 -2.14 -1.89 -3.37
C ALA A 91 -1.77 -1.27 -4.72
N VAL A 92 -2.71 -0.53 -5.32
CA VAL A 92 -2.58 -0.07 -6.71
C VAL A 92 -1.61 1.11 -6.83
N THR A 93 -1.61 1.99 -5.83
CA THR A 93 -0.68 3.13 -5.71
C THR A 93 -0.38 3.39 -4.24
N CYS A 94 0.56 4.28 -3.99
CA CYS A 94 0.83 4.88 -2.69
C CYS A 94 0.41 6.34 -2.77
N LEU A 95 -0.20 6.89 -1.73
CA LEU A 95 -0.46 8.32 -1.56
C LEU A 95 0.24 8.75 -0.27
N ARG A 96 0.78 9.98 -0.25
CA ARG A 96 1.39 10.56 0.95
C ARG A 96 0.70 11.88 1.26
N ARG A 97 0.45 12.13 2.54
CA ARG A 97 0.01 13.44 3.03
C ARG A 97 1.08 14.49 2.71
N GLY A 98 0.66 15.59 2.10
CA GLY A 98 1.53 16.71 1.70
C GLY A 98 2.21 17.37 2.89
#